data_AF-G7E4G3-F1
#
_entry.id   AF-G7E4G3-F1
#
_cell.length_a   1.000
_cell.length_b   1.000
_cell.length_c   1.000
_cell.angle_alpha   90.00
_cell.angle_beta   90.00
_cell.angle_gamma   90.00
#
_symmetry.space_group_name_H-M   'P 1'
#
loop_
_entity.id
_entity.type
_entity.pdbx_description
1 polymer ?
#
loop_
_entity_poly.entity_id
_entity_poly.type
_entity_poly.pdbx_seq_one_letter_code
_entity_poly.pdbx_strand_id
1 'polypeptide(L)'
;MARQWTEERLRLALRTTYTVCRAEKEPYIGIDISNVVEEKLRQRPQFAGFHFFGPMIRSRIMNGKTVYNGVKELERLCDYDRKRGTSVSESAFEAACEKAGLDKKHLVKVTRKGLDPYWLHIWHDMDRFYKLQNRLYKALDEDKSLTDAANTEESSSESGADTPVRRLTRTSNQSTPVKAVIEAVPRNGPRPPPRLTSKSKSAPNPVAKQDAKSQVKPSVKRTLKPDPDARSDLRERTRERKRAKVVLSATPSPPNGQRPISKVQPNVGALEQFGYIMAQMQMHPQIKSYLSNGKFEELYSIALRRSDLAKAIVPLVDIKDPGRLLLCLQAIERMATLDAFDSRARSSLHAPIDVNDALTGISYERSPMPI
;
A
#
# COMPACT_ATOMS: atom_id res chain seq x y z
N MET A 1 -26.74 12.24 16.40
CA MET A 1 -27.26 11.26 15.42
C MET A 1 -26.41 11.19 14.14
N ALA A 2 -25.13 10.77 14.18
CA ALA A 2 -24.33 10.70 12.95
C ALA A 2 -23.47 9.43 12.84
N ARG A 3 -24.08 8.25 13.02
CA ARG A 3 -23.36 6.95 12.91
C ARG A 3 -23.55 6.23 11.57
N GLN A 4 -24.32 6.79 10.64
CA GLN A 4 -24.65 6.11 9.39
C GLN A 4 -23.89 6.69 8.19
N TRP A 5 -23.59 5.82 7.22
CA TRP A 5 -23.08 6.20 5.91
C TRP A 5 -24.19 6.88 5.13
N THR A 6 -24.00 8.15 4.78
CA THR A 6 -24.91 8.90 3.92
C THR A 6 -24.50 8.72 2.46
N GLU A 7 -25.42 9.03 1.54
CA GLU A 7 -25.17 9.06 0.10
C GLU A 7 -23.94 9.94 -0.24
N GLU A 8 -23.91 11.16 0.29
CA GLU A 8 -22.81 12.11 0.07
C GLU A 8 -21.46 11.57 0.53
N ARG A 9 -21.40 10.92 1.70
CA ARG A 9 -20.17 10.29 2.22
C ARG A 9 -19.68 9.19 1.30
N LEU A 10 -20.58 8.34 0.80
CA LEU A 10 -20.20 7.27 -0.13
C LEU A 10 -19.68 7.83 -1.46
N ARG A 11 -20.30 8.88 -2.00
CA ARG A 11 -19.83 9.57 -3.21
C ARG A 11 -18.43 10.15 -3.02
N LEU A 12 -18.20 10.84 -1.89
CA LEU A 12 -16.88 11.39 -1.56
C LEU A 12 -15.84 10.29 -1.38
N ALA A 13 -16.21 9.17 -0.77
CA ALA A 13 -15.32 8.01 -0.65
C ALA A 13 -14.95 7.46 -2.04
N LEU A 14 -15.93 7.19 -2.91
CA LEU A 14 -15.69 6.71 -4.28
C LEU A 14 -14.78 7.65 -5.08
N ARG A 15 -15.02 8.96 -5.04
CA ARG A 15 -14.19 9.96 -5.74
C ARG A 15 -12.76 10.02 -5.20
N THR A 16 -12.61 9.94 -3.88
CA THR A 16 -11.30 9.97 -3.23
C THR A 16 -10.52 8.70 -3.57
N THR A 17 -11.16 7.53 -3.48
CA THR A 17 -10.57 6.25 -3.88
C THR A 17 -10.20 6.23 -5.36
N TYR A 18 -11.07 6.71 -6.25
CA TYR A 18 -10.75 6.89 -7.67
C TYR A 18 -9.46 7.70 -7.89
N THR A 19 -9.36 8.85 -7.21
CA THR A 19 -8.21 9.75 -7.37
C THR A 19 -6.92 9.09 -6.88
N VAL A 20 -6.97 8.38 -5.75
CA VAL A 20 -5.82 7.68 -5.18
C VAL A 20 -5.40 6.48 -6.06
N CYS A 21 -6.34 5.59 -6.43
CA CYS A 21 -6.05 4.46 -7.32
C CYS A 21 -5.47 4.91 -8.65
N ARG A 22 -5.99 6.01 -9.23
CA ARG A 22 -5.46 6.58 -10.49
C ARG A 22 -4.02 7.08 -10.33
N ALA A 23 -3.74 7.79 -9.23
CA ALA A 23 -2.42 8.35 -8.98
C ALA A 23 -1.36 7.27 -8.72
N GLU A 24 -1.72 6.24 -7.95
CA GLU A 24 -0.80 5.16 -7.59
C GLU A 24 -0.74 4.04 -8.65
N LYS A 25 -1.61 4.10 -9.69
CA LYS A 25 -1.83 3.04 -10.68
C LYS A 25 -2.17 1.68 -10.05
N GLU A 26 -2.86 1.70 -8.91
CA GLU A 26 -3.22 0.49 -8.15
C GLU A 26 -4.67 0.10 -8.42
N PRO A 27 -4.95 -1.08 -9.01
CA PRO A 27 -6.32 -1.53 -9.28
C PRO A 27 -7.07 -1.94 -8.01
N TYR A 28 -6.36 -2.35 -6.96
CA TYR A 28 -6.93 -2.88 -5.73
C TYR A 28 -7.03 -1.81 -4.64
N ILE A 29 -8.13 -1.84 -3.88
CA ILE A 29 -8.25 -1.09 -2.63
C ILE A 29 -7.56 -1.89 -1.52
N GLY A 30 -6.23 -1.88 -1.51
CA GLY A 30 -5.39 -2.47 -0.45
C GLY A 30 -5.45 -1.68 0.86
N ILE A 31 -4.72 -2.15 1.88
CA ILE A 31 -4.60 -1.46 3.18
C ILE A 31 -4.02 -0.06 2.96
N ASP A 32 -2.98 0.07 2.15
CA ASP A 32 -2.27 1.32 1.95
C ASP A 32 -3.14 2.36 1.23
N ILE A 33 -3.83 1.94 0.16
CA ILE A 33 -4.83 2.78 -0.52
C ILE A 33 -5.94 3.18 0.45
N SER A 34 -6.42 2.25 1.29
CA SER A 34 -7.46 2.54 2.27
C SER A 34 -7.02 3.57 3.30
N ASN A 35 -5.79 3.48 3.81
CA ASN A 35 -5.23 4.42 4.78
C ASN A 35 -5.08 5.82 4.18
N VAL A 36 -4.58 5.92 2.93
CA VAL A 36 -4.46 7.21 2.23
C VAL A 36 -5.82 7.83 1.96
N VAL A 37 -6.81 7.02 1.57
CA VAL A 37 -8.19 7.49 1.36
C VAL A 37 -8.81 7.94 2.69
N GLU A 38 -8.61 7.18 3.76
CA GLU A 38 -9.10 7.51 5.10
C GLU A 38 -8.59 8.88 5.57
N GLU A 39 -7.28 9.11 5.48
CA GLU A 39 -6.67 10.37 5.88
C GLU A 39 -7.23 11.55 5.08
N LYS A 40 -7.40 11.39 3.77
CA LYS A 40 -8.01 12.42 2.91
C LYS A 40 -9.48 12.69 3.24
N LEU A 41 -10.23 11.67 3.63
CA LEU A 41 -11.65 11.83 4.00
C LEU A 41 -11.81 12.47 5.38
N ARG A 42 -10.91 12.21 6.34
CA ARG A 42 -10.96 12.85 7.68
C ARG A 42 -10.83 14.37 7.61
N GLN A 43 -10.16 14.88 6.58
CA GLN A 43 -10.00 16.31 6.32
C GLN A 43 -11.26 16.96 5.70
N ARG A 44 -12.31 16.19 5.40
CA ARG A 44 -13.55 16.69 4.79
C ARG A 44 -14.60 17.00 5.87
N PRO A 45 -15.30 18.15 5.79
CA PRO A 45 -16.36 18.50 6.75
C PRO A 45 -17.47 17.45 6.87
N GLN A 46 -17.80 16.75 5.78
CA GLN A 46 -18.81 15.68 5.76
C GLN A 46 -18.50 14.51 6.69
N PHE A 47 -17.22 14.33 7.01
CA PHE A 47 -16.71 13.27 7.89
C PHE A 47 -16.35 13.78 9.28
N ALA A 48 -16.56 15.08 9.57
CA ALA A 48 -16.33 15.63 10.89
C ALA A 48 -17.21 14.91 11.93
N GLY A 49 -16.59 14.37 12.98
CA GLY A 49 -17.28 13.60 14.03
C GLY A 49 -17.85 12.25 13.58
N PHE A 50 -17.61 11.82 12.33
CA PHE A 50 -17.98 10.48 11.86
C PHE A 50 -16.82 9.53 12.14
N HIS A 51 -17.08 8.45 12.88
CA HIS A 51 -16.06 7.43 13.13
C HIS A 51 -16.03 6.43 11.96
N PHE A 52 -14.87 6.33 11.29
CA PHE A 52 -14.65 5.39 10.21
C PHE A 52 -13.17 5.01 10.08
N PHE A 53 -12.90 3.90 9.39
CA PHE A 53 -11.56 3.37 9.16
C PHE A 53 -11.49 2.64 7.81
N GLY A 54 -10.27 2.44 7.28
CA GLY A 54 -9.97 1.89 5.96
C GLY A 54 -10.80 0.65 5.57
N PRO A 55 -10.77 -0.44 6.35
CA PRO A 55 -11.61 -1.62 6.11
C PRO A 55 -13.11 -1.32 5.93
N MET A 56 -13.68 -0.37 6.67
CA MET A 56 -15.08 0.01 6.52
C MET A 56 -15.34 0.75 5.19
N ILE A 57 -14.43 1.64 4.78
CA ILE A 57 -14.49 2.31 3.48
C ILE A 57 -14.48 1.27 2.36
N ARG A 58 -13.52 0.34 2.43
CA ARG A 58 -13.39 -0.77 1.46
C ARG A 58 -14.65 -1.61 1.41
N SER A 59 -15.17 -2.04 2.56
CA SER A 59 -16.41 -2.84 2.62
C SER A 59 -17.59 -2.09 1.97
N ARG A 60 -17.74 -0.80 2.25
CA ARG A 60 -18.83 0.02 1.69
C ARG A 60 -18.72 0.18 0.17
N ILE A 61 -17.52 0.46 -0.35
CA ILE A 61 -17.30 0.52 -1.79
C ILE A 61 -17.51 -0.85 -2.42
N MET A 62 -16.99 -1.93 -1.84
CA MET A 62 -17.14 -3.28 -2.39
C MET A 62 -18.59 -3.76 -2.42
N ASN A 63 -19.44 -3.36 -1.47
CA ASN A 63 -20.87 -3.64 -1.53
C ASN A 63 -21.55 -2.99 -2.74
N GLY A 64 -21.02 -1.86 -3.23
CA GLY A 64 -21.48 -1.24 -4.47
C GLY A 64 -21.05 -2.03 -5.72
N LYS A 65 -19.98 -2.81 -5.64
CA LYS A 65 -19.46 -3.58 -6.79
C LYS A 65 -20.46 -4.61 -7.28
N THR A 66 -21.14 -5.31 -6.36
CA THR A 66 -22.16 -6.30 -6.72
C THR A 66 -23.33 -5.65 -7.46
N VAL A 67 -23.80 -4.50 -6.97
CA VAL A 67 -24.89 -3.74 -7.64
C VAL A 67 -24.43 -3.25 -9.02
N TYR A 68 -23.22 -2.69 -9.10
CA TYR A 68 -22.64 -2.23 -10.37
C TYR A 68 -22.55 -3.36 -11.40
N ASN A 69 -21.95 -4.49 -11.01
CA ASN A 69 -21.77 -5.64 -11.89
C ASN A 69 -23.12 -6.22 -12.33
N GLY A 70 -24.07 -6.38 -11.39
CA GLY A 70 -25.38 -6.92 -11.73
C GLY A 70 -26.16 -6.02 -12.68
N VAL A 71 -26.13 -4.70 -12.49
CA VAL A 71 -26.76 -3.75 -13.44
C VAL A 71 -26.07 -3.78 -14.80
N LYS A 72 -24.73 -3.86 -14.86
CA LYS A 72 -23.99 -4.00 -16.13
C LYS A 72 -24.32 -5.29 -16.86
N GLU A 73 -24.53 -6.36 -16.13
CA GLU A 73 -24.93 -7.64 -16.72
C GLU A 73 -26.39 -7.63 -17.16
N LEU A 74 -27.29 -6.98 -16.41
CA LEU A 74 -28.67 -6.75 -16.86
C LEU A 74 -28.76 -5.89 -18.11
N GLU A 75 -27.97 -4.81 -18.22
CA GLU A 75 -27.83 -3.99 -19.43
C GLU A 75 -27.36 -4.83 -20.65
N ARG A 76 -26.73 -5.99 -20.42
CA ARG A 76 -26.29 -6.94 -21.46
C ARG A 76 -27.33 -8.01 -21.76
N LEU A 77 -28.05 -8.48 -20.74
CA LEU A 77 -29.01 -9.59 -20.82
C LEU A 77 -30.41 -9.14 -21.29
N CYS A 78 -30.80 -7.89 -21.04
CA CYS A 78 -32.07 -7.33 -21.48
C CYS A 78 -31.97 -5.81 -21.71
N ASP A 79 -33.08 -5.17 -22.09
CA ASP A 79 -33.19 -3.72 -22.34
C ASP A 79 -33.20 -2.87 -21.05
N TYR A 80 -32.46 -3.28 -20.03
CA TYR A 80 -32.48 -2.63 -18.72
C TYR A 80 -31.90 -1.20 -18.77
N ASP A 81 -32.74 -0.20 -18.53
CA ASP A 81 -32.35 1.18 -18.28
C ASP A 81 -32.32 1.48 -16.78
N ARG A 82 -31.25 2.14 -16.31
CA ARG A 82 -31.06 2.44 -14.89
C ARG A 82 -32.15 3.35 -14.29
N LYS A 83 -32.77 4.22 -15.10
CA LYS A 83 -33.79 5.17 -14.62
C LYS A 83 -35.20 4.63 -14.79
N ARG A 84 -35.45 3.95 -15.91
CA ARG A 84 -36.79 3.50 -16.33
C ARG A 84 -37.05 2.03 -16.03
N GLY A 85 -36.00 1.26 -15.80
CA GLY A 85 -36.07 -0.19 -15.67
C GLY A 85 -36.11 -0.89 -17.02
N THR A 86 -36.85 -1.99 -17.10
CA THR A 86 -36.96 -2.83 -18.30
C THR A 86 -38.42 -3.05 -18.69
N SER A 87 -38.65 -3.26 -19.98
CA SER A 87 -39.97 -3.60 -20.50
C SER A 87 -40.30 -5.10 -20.41
N VAL A 88 -39.35 -5.96 -20.07
CA VAL A 88 -39.58 -7.41 -20.03
C VAL A 88 -40.58 -7.81 -18.94
N SER A 89 -41.16 -9.00 -19.09
CA SER A 89 -42.04 -9.58 -18.08
C SER A 89 -41.29 -9.78 -16.74
N GLU A 90 -42.04 -9.83 -15.64
CA GLU A 90 -41.47 -10.02 -14.30
C GLU A 90 -40.66 -11.32 -14.19
N SER A 91 -41.20 -12.43 -14.70
CA SER A 91 -40.49 -13.71 -14.77
C SER A 91 -39.20 -13.65 -15.59
N ALA A 92 -39.19 -12.93 -16.73
CA ALA A 92 -37.98 -12.75 -17.53
C ALA A 92 -36.93 -11.88 -16.81
N PHE A 93 -37.37 -10.84 -16.09
CA PHE A 93 -36.50 -10.00 -15.28
C PHE A 93 -35.86 -10.78 -14.12
N GLU A 94 -36.64 -11.59 -13.41
CA GLU A 94 -36.13 -12.45 -12.32
C GLU A 94 -35.08 -13.43 -12.84
N ALA A 95 -35.34 -14.10 -13.97
CA ALA A 95 -34.37 -15.00 -14.61
C ALA A 95 -33.10 -14.26 -15.06
N ALA A 96 -33.22 -13.02 -15.54
CA ALA A 96 -32.08 -12.19 -15.89
C ALA A 96 -31.27 -11.78 -14.64
N CYS A 97 -31.93 -11.47 -13.53
CA CYS A 97 -31.25 -11.15 -12.26
C CYS A 97 -30.50 -12.35 -11.69
N GLU A 98 -31.08 -13.55 -11.77
CA GLU A 98 -30.42 -14.79 -11.37
C GLU A 98 -29.16 -15.04 -12.21
N LYS A 99 -29.27 -14.92 -13.54
CA LYS A 99 -28.12 -15.02 -14.46
C LYS A 99 -27.06 -13.95 -14.21
N ALA A 100 -27.47 -12.75 -13.81
CA ALA A 100 -26.57 -11.66 -13.43
C ALA A 100 -25.90 -11.85 -12.05
N GLY A 101 -26.24 -12.91 -11.31
CA GLY A 101 -25.70 -13.18 -9.98
C GLY A 101 -26.21 -12.23 -8.91
N LEU A 102 -27.37 -11.59 -9.11
CA LEU A 102 -28.01 -10.76 -8.11
C LEU A 102 -28.82 -11.62 -7.13
N ASP A 103 -28.35 -11.72 -5.89
CA ASP A 103 -29.12 -12.39 -4.84
C ASP A 103 -30.38 -11.58 -4.43
N LYS A 104 -31.29 -12.22 -3.67
CA LYS A 104 -32.52 -11.58 -3.17
C LYS A 104 -32.27 -10.30 -2.35
N LYS A 105 -31.10 -10.15 -1.70
CA LYS A 105 -30.74 -8.96 -0.92
C LYS A 105 -30.35 -7.78 -1.83
N HIS A 106 -29.90 -8.05 -3.05
CA HIS A 106 -29.59 -7.04 -4.05
C HIS A 106 -30.80 -6.66 -4.91
N LEU A 107 -31.81 -7.54 -5.03
CA LEU A 107 -33.07 -7.24 -5.73
C LEU A 107 -33.84 -6.05 -5.12
N VAL A 108 -33.65 -5.77 -3.83
CA VAL A 108 -34.20 -4.55 -3.19
C VAL A 108 -33.61 -3.27 -3.79
N LYS A 109 -32.42 -3.35 -4.40
CA LYS A 109 -31.69 -2.20 -4.95
C LYS A 109 -31.88 -2.07 -6.46
N VAL A 110 -32.11 -3.19 -7.15
CA VAL A 110 -32.22 -3.28 -8.61
C VAL A 110 -33.61 -3.83 -8.92
N THR A 111 -34.55 -2.94 -9.27
CA THR A 111 -35.95 -3.31 -9.50
C THR A 111 -36.26 -3.32 -11.00
N ARG A 112 -37.37 -3.97 -11.38
CA ARG A 112 -37.88 -3.95 -12.76
C ARG A 112 -38.19 -2.54 -13.26
N LYS A 113 -38.50 -1.60 -12.35
CA LYS A 113 -38.80 -0.19 -12.64
C LYS A 113 -37.56 0.70 -12.67
N GLY A 114 -36.37 0.12 -12.50
CA GLY A 114 -35.11 0.83 -12.49
C GLY A 114 -34.35 0.66 -11.18
N LEU A 115 -33.25 1.39 -11.11
CA LEU A 115 -32.35 1.37 -9.97
C LEU A 115 -32.94 2.22 -8.84
N ASP A 116 -32.80 1.75 -7.61
CA ASP A 116 -33.22 2.49 -6.44
C ASP A 116 -32.60 3.91 -6.41
N PRO A 117 -33.34 4.97 -6.00
CA PRO A 117 -32.88 6.35 -6.12
C PRO A 117 -31.52 6.63 -5.47
N TYR A 118 -31.23 6.00 -4.33
CA TYR A 118 -29.94 6.15 -3.66
C TYR A 118 -28.79 5.66 -4.56
N TRP A 119 -28.97 4.50 -5.20
CA TRP A 119 -27.97 3.92 -6.10
C TRP A 119 -27.87 4.69 -7.41
N LEU A 120 -28.99 5.21 -7.91
CA LEU A 120 -29.03 6.03 -9.11
C LEU A 120 -28.22 7.33 -8.94
N HIS A 121 -28.31 7.99 -7.80
CA HIS A 121 -27.56 9.23 -7.53
C HIS A 121 -26.05 9.03 -7.44
N ILE A 122 -25.60 7.90 -6.88
CA ILE A 122 -24.18 7.58 -6.76
C ILE A 122 -23.61 6.88 -8.00
N TRP A 123 -24.47 6.49 -8.95
CA TRP A 123 -24.11 5.66 -10.09
C TRP A 123 -22.96 6.24 -10.92
N HIS A 124 -22.98 7.55 -11.19
CA HIS A 124 -21.93 8.20 -11.97
C HIS A 124 -20.54 8.03 -11.33
N ASP A 125 -20.46 8.19 -10.01
CA ASP A 125 -19.20 8.06 -9.27
C ASP A 125 -18.75 6.58 -9.21
N MET A 126 -19.69 5.63 -9.12
CA MET A 126 -19.42 4.19 -9.21
C MET A 126 -18.92 3.78 -10.60
N ASP A 127 -19.61 4.16 -11.67
CA ASP A 127 -19.26 3.83 -13.06
C ASP A 127 -17.85 4.34 -13.40
N ARG A 128 -17.54 5.58 -13.01
CA ARG A 128 -16.21 6.16 -13.18
C ARG A 128 -15.13 5.36 -12.43
N PHE A 129 -15.43 4.94 -11.20
CA PHE A 129 -14.51 4.17 -10.37
C PHE A 129 -14.24 2.77 -10.93
N TYR A 130 -15.27 1.98 -11.22
CA TYR A 130 -15.09 0.61 -11.70
C TYR A 130 -14.54 0.55 -13.12
N LYS A 131 -14.84 1.51 -13.98
CA LYS A 131 -14.15 1.64 -15.28
C LYS A 131 -12.66 1.88 -15.12
N LEU A 132 -12.24 2.71 -14.16
CA LEU A 132 -10.82 2.89 -13.86
C LEU A 132 -10.20 1.59 -13.34
N GLN A 133 -10.83 0.91 -12.39
CA GLN A 133 -10.33 -0.37 -11.89
C GLN A 133 -10.13 -1.37 -13.03
N ASN A 134 -11.13 -1.55 -13.89
CA ASN A 134 -11.04 -2.47 -15.03
C ASN A 134 -9.89 -2.11 -15.98
N ARG A 135 -9.63 -0.82 -16.23
CA ARG A 135 -8.48 -0.39 -17.04
C ARG A 135 -7.14 -0.71 -16.37
N LEU A 136 -7.03 -0.45 -15.07
CA LEU A 136 -5.82 -0.76 -14.31
C LEU A 136 -5.57 -2.27 -14.21
N TYR A 137 -6.63 -3.08 -14.11
CA TYR A 137 -6.53 -4.54 -14.17
C TYR A 137 -5.99 -5.03 -15.52
N LYS A 138 -6.54 -4.53 -16.63
CA LYS A 138 -6.08 -4.88 -17.98
C LYS A 138 -4.61 -4.51 -18.18
N ALA A 139 -4.22 -3.28 -17.82
CA ALA A 139 -2.82 -2.85 -17.91
C ALA A 139 -1.88 -3.74 -17.07
N LEU A 140 -2.32 -4.15 -15.87
CA LEU A 140 -1.53 -5.05 -15.02
C LEU A 140 -1.38 -6.45 -15.62
N ASP A 141 -2.38 -6.96 -16.33
CA ASP A 141 -2.31 -8.27 -16.97
C ASP A 141 -1.50 -8.22 -18.27
N GLU A 142 -1.58 -7.13 -19.04
CA GLU A 142 -0.71 -6.86 -20.20
C GLU A 142 0.77 -6.78 -19.78
N ASP A 143 1.09 -6.07 -18.69
CA ASP A 143 2.46 -5.98 -18.16
C ASP A 143 3.02 -7.36 -17.77
N LYS A 144 2.19 -8.24 -17.17
CA LYS A 144 2.61 -9.61 -16.84
C LYS A 144 2.87 -10.45 -18.08
N SER A 145 1.98 -10.35 -19.09
CA SER A 145 2.13 -11.11 -20.32
C SER A 145 3.43 -10.75 -21.05
N LEU A 146 3.83 -9.47 -21.02
CA LEU A 146 5.10 -9.02 -21.60
C LEU A 146 6.31 -9.54 -20.83
N THR A 147 6.24 -9.57 -19.49
CA THR A 147 7.33 -10.14 -18.67
C THR A 147 7.47 -11.64 -18.86
N ASP A 148 6.37 -12.37 -19.00
CA ASP A 148 6.40 -13.82 -19.18
C ASP A 148 6.92 -14.20 -20.58
N ALA A 149 6.58 -13.42 -21.61
CA ALA A 149 7.13 -13.58 -22.96
C ALA A 149 8.64 -13.31 -23.01
N ALA A 150 9.11 -12.21 -22.39
CA ALA A 150 10.54 -11.88 -22.34
C ALA A 150 11.36 -12.97 -21.62
N ASN A 151 10.86 -13.51 -20.51
CA ASN A 151 11.52 -14.59 -19.78
C ASN A 151 11.52 -15.92 -20.56
N THR A 152 10.57 -16.14 -21.47
CA THR A 152 10.49 -17.36 -22.29
C THR A 152 11.49 -17.34 -23.44
N GLU A 153 11.75 -16.17 -24.05
CA GLU A 153 12.76 -16.02 -25.11
C GLU A 153 14.19 -16.11 -24.56
N GLU A 154 14.45 -15.63 -23.34
CA GLU A 154 15.76 -15.71 -22.69
C GLU A 154 16.09 -17.14 -22.21
N SER A 155 15.08 -17.98 -21.97
CA SER A 155 15.24 -19.40 -21.60
C SER A 155 15.25 -20.38 -22.79
N SER A 156 15.00 -19.90 -24.01
CA SER A 156 14.94 -20.74 -25.23
C SER A 156 16.21 -20.64 -26.11
N SER A 157 17.23 -19.95 -25.63
CA SER A 157 18.50 -19.72 -26.35
C SER A 157 19.67 -20.44 -25.69
N GLU A 158 19.50 -21.72 -25.33
CA GLU A 158 20.63 -22.58 -24.95
C GLU A 158 20.36 -24.03 -25.37
N SER A 159 20.53 -24.28 -26.67
CA SER A 159 20.70 -25.63 -27.22
C SER A 159 21.52 -25.58 -28.51
N GLY A 160 22.83 -25.78 -28.36
CA GLY A 160 23.68 -26.51 -29.32
C GLY A 160 24.28 -25.74 -30.49
N ALA A 161 25.53 -25.27 -30.32
CA ALA A 161 26.65 -25.67 -31.18
C ALA A 161 28.00 -25.17 -30.60
N ASP A 162 28.91 -26.11 -30.41
CA ASP A 162 30.32 -25.93 -30.05
C ASP A 162 31.03 -24.79 -30.79
N THR A 163 31.67 -23.86 -30.07
CA THR A 163 32.98 -23.30 -30.46
C THR A 163 33.64 -22.57 -29.27
N PRO A 164 34.99 -22.52 -29.21
CA PRO A 164 35.73 -22.48 -27.96
C PRO A 164 35.89 -21.09 -27.35
N VAL A 165 36.04 -21.14 -26.04
CA VAL A 165 36.51 -20.10 -25.13
C VAL A 165 37.67 -19.28 -25.72
N ARG A 166 37.43 -17.98 -25.95
CA ARG A 166 38.48 -16.96 -25.91
C ARG A 166 38.12 -15.82 -24.97
N ARG A 167 38.60 -16.01 -23.74
CA ARG A 167 38.80 -15.02 -22.70
C ARG A 167 39.56 -13.81 -23.28
N LEU A 168 38.92 -12.65 -23.29
CA LEU A 168 39.58 -11.37 -23.52
C LEU A 168 39.12 -10.40 -22.43
N THR A 169 39.91 -10.38 -21.36
CA THR A 169 40.09 -9.20 -20.51
C THR A 169 40.49 -8.02 -21.39
N ARG A 170 39.75 -6.92 -21.32
CA ARG A 170 40.31 -5.61 -21.67
C ARG A 170 39.71 -4.49 -20.83
N THR A 171 40.64 -3.75 -20.24
CA THR A 171 40.52 -2.64 -19.33
C THR A 171 40.37 -1.31 -20.06
N SER A 172 39.92 -0.31 -19.28
CA SER A 172 40.38 1.08 -19.28
C SER A 172 39.78 2.09 -20.29
N ASN A 173 39.02 3.02 -19.69
CA ASN A 173 39.01 4.48 -19.88
C ASN A 173 39.01 5.08 -21.29
N GLN A 174 37.98 5.88 -21.59
CA GLN A 174 38.18 7.26 -22.04
C GLN A 174 36.89 8.09 -21.96
N SER A 175 36.93 9.12 -21.12
CA SER A 175 35.98 10.24 -21.08
C SER A 175 36.24 11.20 -22.24
N THR A 176 35.23 11.97 -22.66
CA THR A 176 35.36 13.43 -22.88
C THR A 176 33.98 14.10 -22.99
N PRO A 177 33.91 15.44 -22.75
CA PRO A 177 32.72 16.14 -22.28
C PRO A 177 32.07 17.03 -23.34
N VAL A 178 30.78 17.37 -23.15
CA VAL A 178 30.14 18.48 -23.87
C VAL A 178 29.75 19.56 -22.86
N LYS A 179 30.48 20.68 -22.91
CA LYS A 179 30.04 21.98 -22.39
C LYS A 179 29.24 22.68 -23.50
N ALA A 180 28.04 23.14 -23.19
CA ALA A 180 27.45 24.33 -23.79
C ALA A 180 26.74 25.11 -22.68
N VAL A 181 27.37 26.22 -22.32
CA VAL A 181 26.81 27.32 -21.54
C VAL A 181 26.11 28.25 -22.53
N ILE A 182 24.92 28.78 -22.19
CA ILE A 182 24.53 30.18 -22.42
C ILE A 182 23.28 30.49 -21.55
N GLU A 183 23.49 31.50 -20.70
CA GLU A 183 22.60 32.53 -20.16
C GLU A 183 21.22 32.22 -19.54
N ALA A 184 21.07 32.65 -18.27
CA ALA A 184 19.97 33.54 -17.87
C ALA A 184 20.30 34.32 -16.57
N VAL A 185 20.52 35.63 -16.74
CA VAL A 185 20.12 36.81 -15.91
C VAL A 185 20.23 36.75 -14.37
N PRO A 186 20.97 37.67 -13.73
CA PRO A 186 20.96 37.85 -12.28
C PRO A 186 19.80 38.76 -11.82
N ARG A 187 19.08 38.36 -10.77
CA ARG A 187 18.20 39.25 -9.99
C ARG A 187 18.71 39.34 -8.55
N ASN A 188 19.37 40.47 -8.27
CA ASN A 188 19.64 40.94 -6.91
C ASN A 188 18.33 41.40 -6.23
N GLY A 189 18.19 41.09 -4.94
CA GLY A 189 17.12 41.60 -4.08
C GLY A 189 17.34 41.19 -2.61
N PRO A 190 17.45 42.11 -1.65
CA PRO A 190 17.96 41.83 -0.30
C PRO A 190 16.92 41.22 0.65
N ARG A 191 17.40 40.36 1.54
CA ARG A 191 16.66 39.72 2.64
C ARG A 191 16.65 40.64 3.87
N PRO A 192 15.51 40.89 4.54
CA PRO A 192 15.49 41.64 5.79
C PRO A 192 15.95 40.75 6.97
N PRO A 193 16.61 41.32 8.00
CA PRO A 193 17.13 40.56 9.14
C PRO A 193 16.04 40.22 10.17
N PRO A 194 16.26 39.18 11.01
CA PRO A 194 15.33 38.79 12.06
C PRO A 194 15.44 39.72 13.28
N ARG A 195 14.30 40.19 13.80
CA ARG A 195 14.19 40.84 15.11
C ARG A 195 13.76 39.82 16.17
N LEU A 196 14.60 39.63 17.17
CA LEU A 196 14.28 39.01 18.46
C LEU A 196 14.09 40.12 19.50
N THR A 197 13.00 40.08 20.28
CA THR A 197 12.94 40.68 21.62
C THR A 197 12.03 39.86 22.54
N SER A 198 12.67 39.19 23.50
CA SER A 198 12.35 39.05 24.93
C SER A 198 10.91 38.94 25.47
N LYS A 199 10.76 37.93 26.34
CA LYS A 199 9.83 37.76 27.49
C LYS A 199 9.42 39.05 28.21
N SER A 200 8.19 39.11 28.70
CA SER A 200 7.88 39.38 30.12
C SER A 200 6.45 39.01 30.53
N LYS A 201 6.33 38.58 31.80
CA LYS A 201 5.15 38.14 32.55
C LYS A 201 4.08 39.23 32.71
N SER A 202 2.80 38.84 32.73
CA SER A 202 1.84 39.00 33.86
C SER A 202 0.38 38.98 33.36
N ALA A 203 -0.47 38.22 34.08
CA ALA A 203 -1.93 38.38 34.07
C ALA A 203 -2.31 39.45 35.12
N PRO A 204 -3.44 40.17 35.01
CA PRO A 204 -4.76 39.61 35.36
C PRO A 204 -5.94 40.09 34.47
N ASN A 205 -7.05 39.34 34.52
CA ASN A 205 -8.39 39.70 33.99
C ASN A 205 -9.09 40.74 34.93
N PRO A 206 -10.21 41.43 34.58
CA PRO A 206 -11.34 40.96 33.75
C PRO A 206 -12.16 42.01 32.91
N VAL A 207 -13.17 41.50 32.17
CA VAL A 207 -14.40 42.15 31.61
C VAL A 207 -14.29 43.22 30.52
N ALA A 208 -14.79 42.93 29.30
CA ALA A 208 -15.91 43.64 28.65
C ALA A 208 -16.11 43.21 27.18
N LYS A 209 -17.38 43.18 26.76
CA LYS A 209 -17.90 42.92 25.41
C LYS A 209 -17.37 43.95 24.41
N GLN A 210 -17.04 43.55 23.19
CA GLN A 210 -17.50 44.21 21.96
C GLN A 210 -17.11 43.45 20.69
N ASP A 211 -18.08 43.43 19.77
CA ASP A 211 -17.98 43.00 18.38
C ASP A 211 -16.90 43.76 17.60
N ALA A 212 -16.13 43.05 16.78
CA ALA A 212 -15.60 43.60 15.52
C ALA A 212 -15.20 42.48 14.55
N LYS A 213 -15.82 42.53 13.37
CA LYS A 213 -15.37 41.86 12.14
C LYS A 213 -13.91 42.18 11.86
N SER A 214 -13.10 41.16 11.54
CA SER A 214 -11.92 41.39 10.70
C SER A 214 -11.52 40.15 9.91
N GLN A 215 -11.37 40.38 8.60
CA GLN A 215 -10.92 39.44 7.58
C GLN A 215 -9.49 38.98 7.86
N VAL A 216 -9.22 37.68 7.73
CA VAL A 216 -7.86 37.17 7.53
C VAL A 216 -7.86 36.17 6.37
N LYS A 217 -7.00 36.48 5.39
CA LYS A 217 -6.73 35.71 4.16
C LYS A 217 -6.16 34.31 4.48
N PRO A 218 -6.38 33.30 3.61
CA PRO A 218 -5.86 31.96 3.85
C PRO A 218 -4.36 31.86 3.51
N SER A 219 -3.58 31.36 4.46
CA SER A 219 -2.18 30.98 4.26
C SER A 219 -2.05 29.75 3.36
N VAL A 220 -1.21 29.87 2.35
CA VAL A 220 -0.79 28.84 1.40
C VAL A 220 -0.09 27.70 2.15
N LYS A 221 -0.72 26.52 2.24
CA LYS A 221 -0.04 25.27 2.63
C LYS A 221 0.75 24.75 1.44
N ARG A 222 2.08 24.76 1.55
CA ARG A 222 2.98 23.97 0.69
C ARG A 222 2.68 22.48 0.90
N THR A 223 2.13 21.84 -0.12
CA THR A 223 2.02 20.38 -0.19
C THR A 223 3.41 19.83 -0.48
N LEU A 224 4.08 19.28 0.52
CA LEU A 224 5.27 18.45 0.31
C LEU A 224 4.87 17.28 -0.58
N LYS A 225 5.57 17.10 -1.71
CA LYS A 225 5.41 15.93 -2.56
C LYS A 225 5.76 14.69 -1.72
N PRO A 226 4.99 13.59 -1.81
CA PRO A 226 5.36 12.36 -1.14
C PRO A 226 6.71 11.87 -1.67
N ASP A 227 7.55 11.50 -0.71
CA ASP A 227 8.89 10.96 -0.91
C ASP A 227 8.86 9.80 -1.93
N PRO A 228 9.68 9.83 -2.99
CA PRO A 228 9.78 8.72 -3.94
C PRO A 228 10.13 7.38 -3.27
N ASP A 229 10.83 7.40 -2.13
CA ASP A 229 11.26 6.18 -1.45
C ASP A 229 10.08 5.43 -0.81
N ALA A 230 9.09 6.16 -0.29
CA ALA A 230 7.87 5.56 0.28
C ALA A 230 7.01 4.80 -0.77
N ARG A 231 7.18 5.10 -2.07
CA ARG A 231 6.48 4.41 -3.17
C ARG A 231 7.16 3.11 -3.57
N SER A 232 8.48 3.01 -3.37
CA SER A 232 9.24 1.78 -3.64
C SER A 232 8.85 0.70 -2.63
N ASP A 233 8.84 1.05 -1.35
CA ASP A 233 8.50 0.16 -0.24
C ASP A 233 7.12 -0.49 -0.39
N LEU A 234 6.14 0.27 -0.91
CA LEU A 234 4.78 -0.20 -1.10
C LEU A 234 4.65 -1.27 -2.19
N ARG A 235 5.37 -1.07 -3.30
CA ARG A 235 5.41 -2.03 -4.41
C ARG A 235 6.10 -3.31 -3.99
N GLU A 236 7.16 -3.20 -3.21
CA GLU A 236 7.90 -4.34 -2.67
C GLU A 236 7.02 -5.19 -1.75
N ARG A 237 6.33 -4.60 -0.76
CA ARG A 237 5.40 -5.31 0.13
C ARG A 237 4.27 -6.04 -0.60
N THR A 238 3.79 -5.46 -1.70
CA THR A 238 2.71 -6.08 -2.50
C THR A 238 3.22 -7.30 -3.29
N ARG A 239 4.48 -7.26 -3.76
CA ARG A 239 5.15 -8.40 -4.40
C ARG A 239 5.41 -9.51 -3.38
N GLU A 240 5.86 -9.17 -2.17
CA GLU A 240 6.10 -10.12 -1.08
C GLU A 240 4.83 -10.91 -0.71
N ARG A 241 3.69 -10.22 -0.54
CA ARG A 241 2.40 -10.87 -0.26
C ARG A 241 1.96 -11.87 -1.32
N LYS A 242 2.18 -11.55 -2.60
CA LYS A 242 1.85 -12.45 -3.70
C LYS A 242 2.75 -13.68 -3.68
N ARG A 243 4.06 -13.50 -3.45
CA ARG A 243 5.03 -14.60 -3.32
C ARG A 243 4.69 -15.51 -2.14
N ALA A 244 4.30 -14.96 -1.00
CA ALA A 244 3.89 -15.73 0.18
C ALA A 244 2.74 -16.71 -0.12
N LYS A 245 1.72 -16.25 -0.86
CA LYS A 245 0.56 -17.07 -1.22
C LYS A 245 0.93 -18.19 -2.19
N VAL A 246 1.79 -17.90 -3.17
CA VAL A 246 2.29 -18.90 -4.13
C VAL A 246 3.11 -19.99 -3.42
N VAL A 247 3.97 -19.59 -2.48
CA VAL A 247 4.82 -20.51 -1.69
C VAL A 247 4.00 -21.47 -0.83
N LEU A 248 2.86 -21.03 -0.27
CA LEU A 248 1.97 -21.91 0.49
C LEU A 248 1.28 -22.97 -0.40
N SER A 249 1.05 -22.66 -1.67
CA SER A 249 0.38 -23.55 -2.64
C SER A 249 1.33 -24.45 -3.43
N ALA A 250 2.61 -24.11 -3.54
CA ALA A 250 3.59 -24.79 -4.40
C ALA A 250 4.35 -25.93 -3.69
N THR A 251 3.80 -26.48 -2.61
CA THR A 251 4.51 -27.41 -1.73
C THR A 251 4.82 -28.75 -2.44
N PRO A 252 6.10 -29.10 -2.67
CA PRO A 252 6.45 -30.39 -3.27
C PRO A 252 6.15 -31.52 -2.28
N SER A 253 5.46 -32.55 -2.76
CA SER A 253 5.29 -33.81 -2.02
C SER A 253 6.65 -34.52 -1.89
N PRO A 254 7.01 -35.08 -0.72
CA PRO A 254 8.28 -35.78 -0.57
C PRO A 254 8.34 -37.04 -1.46
N PRO A 255 9.46 -37.32 -2.13
CA PRO A 255 9.64 -38.53 -2.92
C PRO A 255 9.68 -39.77 -2.02
N ASN A 256 8.80 -40.73 -2.31
CA ASN A 256 8.69 -42.13 -1.86
C ASN A 256 9.45 -42.61 -0.58
N GLY A 257 8.64 -43.04 0.40
CA GLY A 257 8.82 -44.35 1.05
C GLY A 257 9.71 -44.47 2.28
N GLN A 258 10.67 -43.57 2.51
CA GLN A 258 11.43 -43.55 3.76
C GLN A 258 10.96 -42.38 4.62
N ARG A 259 10.61 -42.62 5.89
CA ARG A 259 10.30 -41.54 6.84
C ARG A 259 11.62 -40.91 7.26
N PRO A 260 11.97 -39.71 6.78
CA PRO A 260 13.16 -39.05 7.28
C PRO A 260 12.96 -38.69 8.76
N ILE A 261 14.04 -38.78 9.54
CA ILE A 261 14.04 -38.49 10.98
C ILE A 261 13.72 -36.99 11.24
N SER A 262 14.01 -36.13 10.27
CA SER A 262 13.57 -34.72 10.24
C SER A 262 12.77 -34.46 8.97
N LYS A 263 11.70 -33.66 9.08
CA LYS A 263 10.89 -33.25 7.92
C LYS A 263 11.59 -32.19 7.05
N VAL A 264 12.79 -31.77 7.43
CA VAL A 264 13.62 -30.77 6.75
C VAL A 264 14.44 -31.43 5.64
N GLN A 265 14.43 -30.82 4.44
CA GLN A 265 15.26 -31.27 3.33
C GLN A 265 16.65 -30.60 3.42
N PRO A 266 17.77 -31.34 3.51
CA PRO A 266 19.08 -30.75 3.77
C PRO A 266 19.63 -29.88 2.61
N ASN A 267 19.12 -30.06 1.40
CA ASN A 267 19.62 -29.39 0.18
C ASN A 267 18.73 -28.23 -0.28
N VAL A 268 17.69 -27.87 0.47
CA VAL A 268 16.73 -26.82 0.09
C VAL A 268 16.94 -25.60 0.98
N GLY A 269 16.93 -24.40 0.41
CA GLY A 269 17.10 -23.17 1.17
C GLY A 269 16.01 -22.97 2.23
N ALA A 270 16.33 -22.34 3.37
CA ALA A 270 15.36 -22.14 4.47
C ALA A 270 14.08 -21.40 4.00
N LEU A 271 14.21 -20.47 3.07
CA LEU A 271 13.08 -19.73 2.50
C LEU A 271 12.22 -20.59 1.56
N GLU A 272 12.85 -21.50 0.80
CA GLU A 272 12.16 -22.43 -0.10
C GLU A 272 11.38 -23.48 0.70
N GLN A 273 11.89 -23.89 1.85
CA GLN A 273 11.19 -24.80 2.77
C GLN A 273 10.07 -24.12 3.57
N PHE A 274 10.02 -22.78 3.59
CA PHE A 274 9.10 -22.04 4.45
C PHE A 274 7.64 -22.43 4.22
N GLY A 275 7.21 -22.55 2.95
CA GLY A 275 5.84 -22.94 2.61
C GLY A 275 5.47 -24.31 3.15
N TYR A 276 6.37 -25.28 3.02
CA TYR A 276 6.21 -26.63 3.53
C TYR A 276 6.14 -26.66 5.06
N ILE A 277 7.08 -25.99 5.74
CA ILE A 277 7.14 -25.94 7.20
C ILE A 277 5.87 -25.31 7.76
N MET A 278 5.40 -24.21 7.16
CA MET A 278 4.16 -23.55 7.57
C MET A 278 2.92 -24.43 7.31
N ALA A 279 2.86 -25.14 6.17
CA ALA A 279 1.78 -26.07 5.89
C ALA A 279 1.74 -27.23 6.92
N GLN A 280 2.90 -27.74 7.33
CA GLN A 280 3.00 -28.76 8.39
C GLN A 280 2.54 -28.21 9.75
N MET A 281 2.94 -26.99 10.11
CA MET A 281 2.53 -26.37 11.38
C MET A 281 1.02 -26.05 11.41
N GLN A 282 0.41 -25.73 10.27
CA GLN A 282 -1.04 -25.51 10.14
C GLN A 282 -1.90 -26.75 10.40
N MET A 283 -1.30 -27.94 10.51
CA MET A 283 -2.00 -29.15 10.95
C MET A 283 -2.52 -29.02 12.39
N HIS A 284 -1.92 -28.12 13.20
CA HIS A 284 -2.40 -27.79 14.53
C HIS A 284 -3.45 -26.64 14.45
N PRO A 285 -4.69 -26.84 14.95
CA PRO A 285 -5.75 -25.83 14.84
C PRO A 285 -5.41 -24.47 15.46
N GLN A 286 -4.68 -24.46 16.57
CA GLN A 286 -4.25 -23.24 17.26
C GLN A 286 -3.27 -22.43 16.40
N ILE A 287 -2.31 -23.09 15.76
CA ILE A 287 -1.35 -22.46 14.86
C ILE A 287 -2.03 -22.00 13.58
N LYS A 288 -2.97 -22.79 13.04
CA LYS A 288 -3.77 -22.38 11.88
C LYS A 288 -4.55 -21.09 12.15
N SER A 289 -5.19 -20.99 13.31
CA SER A 289 -5.90 -19.78 13.73
C SER A 289 -4.96 -18.58 13.86
N TYR A 290 -3.80 -18.78 14.49
CA TYR A 290 -2.76 -17.75 14.61
C TYR A 290 -2.30 -17.23 13.24
N LEU A 291 -1.94 -18.13 12.32
CA LEU A 291 -1.43 -17.81 11.00
C LEU A 291 -2.47 -17.13 10.08
N SER A 292 -3.76 -17.40 10.28
CA SER A 292 -4.86 -16.86 9.47
C SER A 292 -5.07 -15.34 9.63
N ASN A 293 -4.59 -14.74 10.72
CA ASN A 293 -4.75 -13.32 11.02
C ASN A 293 -3.71 -12.43 10.33
N GLY A 294 -3.26 -12.79 9.12
CA GLY A 294 -2.19 -12.09 8.40
C GLY A 294 -0.78 -12.38 8.94
N LYS A 295 -0.66 -13.14 10.04
CA LYS A 295 0.62 -13.53 10.64
C LYS A 295 1.50 -14.37 9.73
N PHE A 296 0.90 -15.18 8.86
CA PHE A 296 1.64 -15.88 7.83
C PHE A 296 2.40 -14.93 6.89
N GLU A 297 1.74 -13.86 6.41
CA GLU A 297 2.38 -12.87 5.52
C GLU A 297 3.49 -12.11 6.24
N GLU A 298 3.28 -11.79 7.52
CA GLU A 298 4.27 -11.13 8.38
C GLU A 298 5.52 -12.01 8.57
N LEU A 299 5.35 -13.26 8.97
CA LEU A 299 6.45 -14.23 9.13
C LEU A 299 7.19 -14.50 7.82
N TYR A 300 6.49 -14.55 6.68
CA TYR A 300 7.12 -14.71 5.37
C TYR A 300 7.98 -13.49 5.02
N SER A 301 7.46 -12.29 5.27
CA SER A 301 8.19 -11.04 5.04
C SER A 301 9.41 -10.92 5.98
N ILE A 302 9.33 -11.46 7.19
CA ILE A 302 10.48 -11.59 8.11
C ILE A 302 11.51 -12.55 7.52
N ALA A 303 11.11 -13.76 7.13
CA ALA A 303 12.00 -14.77 6.56
C ALA A 303 12.70 -14.30 5.27
N LEU A 304 12.02 -13.52 4.43
CA LEU A 304 12.60 -12.97 3.21
C LEU A 304 13.70 -11.93 3.50
N ARG A 305 13.49 -11.09 4.50
CA ARG A 305 14.43 -10.01 4.87
C ARG A 305 15.56 -10.48 5.79
N ARG A 306 15.35 -11.59 6.50
CA ARG A 306 16.25 -12.10 7.54
C ARG A 306 16.50 -13.58 7.39
N SER A 307 17.62 -13.91 6.75
CA SER A 307 18.04 -15.28 6.49
C SER A 307 18.36 -16.07 7.77
N ASP A 308 18.80 -15.40 8.83
CA ASP A 308 19.01 -15.96 10.16
C ASP A 308 17.69 -16.40 10.80
N LEU A 309 16.66 -15.55 10.76
CA LEU A 309 15.33 -15.90 11.26
C LEU A 309 14.64 -16.94 10.38
N ALA A 310 14.84 -16.89 9.07
CA ALA A 310 14.36 -17.94 8.17
C ALA A 310 14.94 -19.31 8.56
N LYS A 311 16.25 -19.38 8.86
CA LYS A 311 16.89 -20.61 9.35
C LYS A 311 16.34 -21.05 10.72
N ALA A 312 15.98 -20.11 11.60
CA ALA A 312 15.38 -20.43 12.90
C ALA A 312 13.96 -21.02 12.78
N ILE A 313 13.25 -20.79 11.67
CA ILE A 313 11.92 -21.38 11.42
C ILE A 313 12.03 -22.87 11.04
N VAL A 314 13.14 -23.28 10.42
CA VAL A 314 13.32 -24.63 9.88
C VAL A 314 13.15 -25.73 10.94
N PRO A 315 13.80 -25.66 12.12
CA PRO A 315 13.64 -26.67 13.16
C PRO A 315 12.24 -26.74 13.79
N LEU A 316 11.40 -25.72 13.58
CA LEU A 316 10.06 -25.69 14.19
C LEU A 316 9.18 -26.83 13.67
N VAL A 317 9.43 -27.33 12.45
CA VAL A 317 8.65 -28.42 11.86
C VAL A 317 8.69 -29.72 12.69
N ASP A 318 9.74 -29.90 13.49
CA ASP A 318 9.94 -31.09 14.33
C ASP A 318 9.34 -30.92 15.75
N ILE A 319 8.86 -29.73 16.11
CA ILE A 319 8.18 -29.48 17.38
C ILE A 319 6.73 -29.97 17.30
N LYS A 320 6.39 -30.97 18.14
CA LYS A 320 5.03 -31.55 18.18
C LYS A 320 4.05 -30.77 19.06
N ASP A 321 4.55 -30.00 20.02
CA ASP A 321 3.73 -29.26 20.97
C ASP A 321 3.29 -27.91 20.38
N PRO A 322 1.98 -27.68 20.17
CA PRO A 322 1.49 -26.46 19.54
C PRO A 322 1.70 -25.21 20.41
N GLY A 323 1.76 -25.36 21.74
CA GLY A 323 2.06 -24.25 22.65
C GLY A 323 3.48 -23.72 22.46
N ARG A 324 4.46 -24.63 22.43
CA ARG A 324 5.88 -24.32 22.14
C ARG A 324 6.07 -23.75 20.75
N LEU A 325 5.40 -24.31 19.73
CA LEU A 325 5.40 -23.76 18.37
C LEU A 325 4.96 -22.29 18.35
N LEU A 326 3.85 -21.99 19.02
CA LEU A 326 3.31 -20.64 19.07
C LEU A 326 4.28 -19.67 19.77
N LEU A 327 4.88 -20.08 20.89
CA LEU A 327 5.88 -19.29 21.60
C LEU A 327 7.11 -19.01 20.73
N CYS A 328 7.60 -20.00 19.98
CA CYS A 328 8.71 -19.83 19.06
C CYS A 328 8.39 -18.84 17.93
N LEU A 329 7.22 -18.96 17.30
CA LEU A 329 6.78 -18.03 16.25
C LEU A 329 6.67 -16.59 16.79
N GLN A 330 6.10 -16.42 17.97
CA GLN A 330 6.01 -15.11 18.63
C GLN A 330 7.39 -14.56 19.00
N ALA A 331 8.33 -15.40 19.44
CA ALA A 331 9.70 -14.99 19.73
C ALA A 331 10.41 -14.51 18.46
N ILE A 332 10.23 -15.19 17.32
CA ILE A 332 10.79 -14.78 16.02
C ILE A 332 10.25 -13.41 15.60
N GLU A 333 8.95 -13.16 15.77
CA GLU A 333 8.37 -11.84 15.52
C GLU A 333 8.96 -10.75 16.42
N ARG A 334 9.16 -11.06 17.71
CA ARG A 334 9.78 -10.12 18.65
C ARG A 334 11.24 -9.82 18.29
N MET A 335 12.02 -10.82 17.92
CA MET A 335 13.40 -10.60 17.45
C MET A 335 13.45 -9.74 16.19
N ALA A 336 12.52 -9.95 15.26
CA ALA A 336 12.42 -9.13 14.05
C ALA A 336 12.09 -7.66 14.35
N THR A 337 11.30 -7.39 15.39
CA THR A 337 10.90 -6.02 15.77
C THR A 337 11.97 -5.29 16.59
N LEU A 338 12.70 -5.98 17.46
CA LEU A 338 13.78 -5.39 18.26
C LEU A 338 14.93 -4.88 17.38
N ASP A 339 15.36 -5.66 16.38
CA ASP A 339 16.45 -5.24 15.50
C ASP A 339 16.06 -4.06 14.57
N ALA A 340 14.77 -3.92 14.25
CA ALA A 340 14.28 -2.75 13.51
C ALA A 340 14.41 -1.46 14.33
N PHE A 341 14.32 -1.56 15.67
CA PHE A 341 14.52 -0.44 16.58
C PHE A 341 16.01 -0.07 16.69
N ASP A 342 16.89 -1.06 16.84
CA ASP A 342 18.34 -0.86 16.94
C ASP A 342 18.95 -0.33 15.63
N SER A 343 18.48 -0.80 14.48
CA SER A 343 18.91 -0.28 13.18
C SER A 343 18.55 1.19 13.02
N ARG A 344 17.39 1.61 13.54
CA ARG A 344 16.95 3.01 13.51
C ARG A 344 17.72 3.89 14.48
N ALA A 345 18.07 3.37 15.65
CA ALA A 345 18.91 4.05 16.63
C ALA A 345 20.34 4.26 16.10
N ARG A 346 20.92 3.24 15.45
CA ARG A 346 22.27 3.33 14.83
C ARG A 346 22.30 4.32 13.66
N SER A 347 21.28 4.34 12.81
CA SER A 347 21.17 5.33 11.73
C SER A 347 20.97 6.76 12.26
N SER A 348 20.39 6.94 13.45
CA SER A 348 20.26 8.25 14.11
C SER A 348 21.54 8.73 14.79
N LEU A 349 22.44 7.83 15.19
CA LEU A 349 23.71 8.15 15.85
C LEU A 349 24.85 8.46 14.85
N HIS A 350 24.70 8.05 13.58
CA HIS A 350 25.68 8.29 12.52
C HIS A 350 25.27 9.37 11.50
N ALA A 351 24.30 10.23 11.83
CA ALA A 351 24.14 11.47 11.08
C ALA A 351 25.47 12.24 11.19
N PRO A 352 26.17 12.54 10.07
CA PRO A 352 27.43 13.25 10.13
C PRO A 352 27.17 14.59 10.80
N ILE A 353 27.75 14.78 11.98
CA ILE A 353 27.88 16.10 12.58
C ILE A 353 28.78 16.85 11.61
N ASP A 354 28.20 17.78 10.85
CA ASP A 354 28.95 18.68 9.99
C ASP A 354 29.79 19.58 10.91
N VAL A 355 31.05 19.20 11.10
CA VAL A 355 31.99 19.87 12.01
C VAL A 355 32.36 21.28 11.51
N ASN A 356 31.89 21.69 10.33
CA ASN A 356 32.17 23.01 9.78
C ASN A 356 31.32 24.15 10.37
N ASP A 357 30.26 23.88 11.13
CA ASP A 357 29.44 24.93 11.76
C ASP A 357 29.95 25.38 13.15
N ALA A 358 31.06 24.79 13.64
CA ALA A 358 31.58 25.08 14.99
C ALA A 358 32.77 26.06 15.06
N LEU A 359 33.27 26.61 13.94
CA LEU A 359 34.53 27.38 13.93
C LEU A 359 34.44 28.86 13.47
N THR A 360 33.26 29.44 13.29
CA THR A 360 33.13 30.85 12.86
C THR A 360 32.71 31.84 13.96
N GLY A 361 32.92 31.50 15.23
CA GLY A 361 32.41 32.26 16.38
C GLY A 361 33.44 32.83 17.36
N ILE A 362 34.66 33.20 16.94
CA ILE A 362 35.59 33.95 17.81
C ILE A 362 36.18 35.13 17.04
N SER A 363 35.45 36.26 17.04
CA SER A 363 35.99 37.56 16.64
C SER A 363 36.56 38.25 17.87
N TYR A 364 37.87 38.46 17.89
CA TYR A 364 38.56 39.29 18.88
C TYR A 364 38.18 40.77 18.66
N GLU A 365 37.43 41.36 19.58
CA GLU A 365 37.34 42.82 19.70
C GLU A 365 38.66 43.36 20.26
N ARG A 366 39.43 44.08 19.42
CA ARG A 366 40.52 44.94 19.87
C ARG A 366 39.92 46.26 20.40
N SER A 367 40.02 46.47 21.70
CA SER A 367 39.87 47.81 22.31
C SER A 367 41.10 48.68 21.99
N PRO A 368 40.94 49.94 21.58
CA PRO A 368 42.04 50.89 21.51
C PRO A 368 42.36 51.47 22.90
N MET A 369 43.64 51.54 23.23
CA MET A 369 44.16 52.24 24.41
C MET A 369 44.08 53.76 24.22
N PRO A 370 43.79 54.54 25.27
CA PRO A 370 43.85 55.99 25.24
C PRO A 370 45.30 56.50 25.35
N ILE A 371 45.57 57.66 24.73
CA ILE A 371 46.81 58.44 24.84
C ILE A 371 46.79 59.26 26.12
#